data_AF-A0A519TCF3-F1
#
_entry.id   AF-A0A519TCF3-F1
#
_cell.length_a   1.000
_cell.length_b   1.000
_cell.length_c   1.000
_cell.angle_alpha   90.00
_cell.angle_beta   90.00
_cell.angle_gamma   90.00
#
_symmetry.space_group_name_H-M   'P 1'
#
loop_
_entity.id
_entity.type
_entity.pdbx_description
1 polymer ?
#
loop_
_entity_poly.entity_id
_entity_poly.type
_entity_poly.pdbx_seq_one_letter_code
_entity_poly.pdbx_strand_id
1 'polypeptide(L)'
;MSTRFCLWVLLLYLGGGKLPFLLANSLPLSAQATVSVLTCAPGSETYALFGHSALRITDPLRGFDRVYNYGTFDFATPNFYGRFMRGDLQYFLSVNSFGEFLAAYQQENRIVSEQVLALQPPETQRLYTYLETTLHSSARFYRYQFFADNCTTRIWRDIHASVETPLQVDSTYALPARSYRQLLAPYLAPAPWVNLGMNLGLGWPADRATTFRQQVFLPVALQEALRHTRRAHRPFAGPAQRLFVAQALPSSPPSWWTPTHCILSLGLLLLLAQGFPDRYNFIRRIIRFALLASVG
;
A
#
# COMPACT_ATOMS: atom_id res chain seq x y z
N MET A 1 16.99 8.35 -73.29
CA MET A 1 16.16 7.61 -72.31
C MET A 1 17.11 6.94 -71.34
N SER A 2 17.13 7.12 -70.01
CA SER A 2 16.62 8.12 -69.07
C SER A 2 17.45 7.90 -67.80
N THR A 3 18.40 8.79 -67.54
CA THR A 3 19.16 8.92 -66.29
C THR A 3 18.24 9.53 -65.22
N ARG A 4 17.73 8.73 -64.27
CA ARG A 4 17.03 9.19 -63.06
C ARG A 4 16.89 8.04 -62.05
N PHE A 5 18.01 7.61 -61.48
CA PHE A 5 18.07 6.64 -60.39
C PHE A 5 19.17 7.08 -59.42
N CYS A 6 18.86 8.08 -58.58
CA CYS A 6 19.61 8.50 -57.39
C CYS A 6 19.03 9.84 -56.94
N LEU A 7 18.43 9.90 -55.74
CA LEU A 7 18.17 11.09 -54.87
C LEU A 7 16.83 11.06 -54.10
N TRP A 8 16.35 9.90 -53.64
CA TRP A 8 15.21 9.83 -52.70
C TRP A 8 15.45 8.99 -51.44
N VAL A 9 16.69 8.97 -50.93
CA VAL A 9 17.02 8.32 -49.64
C VAL A 9 17.70 9.27 -48.62
N LEU A 10 17.90 10.54 -48.95
CA LEU A 10 18.71 11.45 -48.11
C LEU A 10 18.00 12.72 -47.65
N LEU A 11 16.69 12.64 -47.34
CA LEU A 11 15.93 13.75 -46.74
C LEU A 11 14.94 13.33 -45.63
N LEU A 12 15.19 12.19 -44.96
CA LEU A 12 14.44 11.80 -43.75
C LEU A 12 15.31 11.76 -42.48
N TYR A 13 16.54 12.31 -42.53
CA TYR A 13 17.48 12.36 -41.39
C TYR A 13 17.81 13.77 -40.89
N LEU A 14 16.99 14.78 -41.23
CA LEU A 14 17.10 16.15 -40.70
C LEU A 14 15.79 16.67 -40.10
N GLY A 15 14.98 15.76 -39.57
CA GLY A 15 13.80 16.06 -38.76
C GLY A 15 13.97 15.63 -37.31
N GLY A 16 15.18 15.74 -36.75
CA GLY A 16 15.49 15.48 -35.33
C GLY A 16 14.92 16.54 -34.39
N GLY A 17 13.72 17.06 -34.68
CA GLY A 17 12.95 17.81 -33.70
C GLY A 17 12.47 16.82 -32.66
N LYS A 18 13.07 16.83 -31.48
CA LYS A 18 12.40 16.33 -30.27
C LYS A 18 11.05 17.01 -30.24
N LEU A 19 9.98 16.31 -30.62
CA LEU A 19 8.63 16.74 -30.31
C LEU A 19 8.66 17.08 -28.81
N PRO A 20 8.45 18.33 -28.41
CA PRO A 20 8.38 18.64 -26.99
C PRO A 20 7.31 17.70 -26.44
N PHE A 21 7.70 16.88 -25.48
CA PHE A 21 6.75 16.15 -24.65
C PHE A 21 5.78 17.23 -24.18
N LEU A 22 4.57 17.26 -24.76
CA LEU A 22 3.54 18.17 -24.33
C LEU A 22 3.32 17.79 -22.87
N LEU A 23 3.88 18.59 -21.96
CA LEU A 23 3.58 18.50 -20.56
C LEU A 23 2.07 18.47 -20.51
N ALA A 24 1.49 17.38 -19.97
CA ALA A 24 0.08 17.37 -19.66
C ALA A 24 -0.16 18.66 -18.87
N ASN A 25 -0.90 19.60 -19.46
CA ASN A 25 -1.16 20.90 -18.83
C ASN A 25 -2.09 20.60 -17.67
N SER A 26 -1.51 20.23 -16.53
CA SER A 26 -2.21 20.16 -15.26
C SER A 26 -2.80 21.54 -15.02
N LEU A 27 -4.07 21.56 -14.64
CA LEU A 27 -4.81 22.80 -14.45
C LEU A 27 -4.10 23.64 -13.35
N PRO A 28 -3.81 24.93 -13.57
CA PRO A 28 -3.19 25.73 -12.52
C PRO A 28 -4.14 25.81 -11.32
N LEU A 29 -3.68 25.41 -10.14
CA LEU A 29 -4.42 25.46 -8.88
C LEU A 29 -4.44 26.88 -8.30
N SER A 30 -5.39 27.15 -7.41
CA SER A 30 -5.51 28.45 -6.76
C SER A 30 -4.59 28.51 -5.55
N ALA A 31 -4.37 29.72 -5.03
CA ALA A 31 -3.70 29.87 -3.75
C ALA A 31 -4.49 29.28 -2.57
N GLN A 32 -5.77 28.94 -2.76
CA GLN A 32 -6.62 28.29 -1.76
C GLN A 32 -6.59 26.75 -1.86
N ALA A 33 -5.85 26.19 -2.82
CA ALA A 33 -5.74 24.75 -2.95
C ALA A 33 -4.96 24.16 -1.77
N THR A 34 -5.48 23.08 -1.20
CA THR A 34 -4.87 22.36 -0.08
C THR A 34 -4.59 20.92 -0.45
N VAL A 35 -3.58 20.35 0.20
CA VAL A 35 -3.25 18.94 0.11
C VAL A 35 -3.38 18.32 1.48
N SER A 36 -4.02 17.17 1.57
CA SER A 36 -4.12 16.40 2.80
C SER A 36 -3.76 14.94 2.58
N VAL A 37 -3.28 14.30 3.65
CA VAL A 37 -3.10 12.86 3.71
C VAL A 37 -4.30 12.24 4.39
N LEU A 38 -4.97 11.34 3.68
CA LEU A 38 -6.05 10.52 4.21
C LEU A 38 -5.45 9.22 4.76
N THR A 39 -5.87 8.83 5.97
CA THR A 39 -5.48 7.57 6.61
C THR A 39 -6.74 6.78 6.93
N CYS A 40 -6.85 5.59 6.34
CA CYS A 40 -7.99 4.69 6.50
C CYS A 40 -7.59 3.53 7.40
N ALA A 41 -8.41 3.24 8.40
CA ALA A 41 -8.16 2.16 9.35
C ALA A 41 -8.12 0.78 8.66
N PRO A 42 -7.49 -0.23 9.27
CA PRO A 42 -7.59 -1.63 8.86
C PRO A 42 -9.01 -2.11 8.57
N GLY A 43 -9.15 -3.00 7.58
CA GLY A 43 -10.40 -3.71 7.26
C GLY A 43 -10.30 -5.21 7.54
N SER A 44 -11.40 -5.93 7.32
CA SER A 44 -11.49 -7.39 7.49
C SER A 44 -10.87 -8.18 6.34
N GLU A 45 -10.90 -7.61 5.12
CA GLU A 45 -10.38 -8.26 3.93
C GLU A 45 -8.85 -8.32 3.91
N THR A 46 -8.29 -9.39 3.33
CA THR A 46 -6.83 -9.64 3.33
C THR A 46 -6.03 -8.46 2.75
N TYR A 47 -6.54 -7.81 1.70
CA TYR A 47 -5.90 -6.65 1.07
C TYR A 47 -6.06 -5.35 1.89
N ALA A 48 -6.97 -5.32 2.86
CA ALA A 48 -7.29 -4.16 3.68
C ALA A 48 -6.75 -4.25 5.13
N LEU A 49 -6.15 -5.38 5.51
CA LEU A 49 -5.68 -5.66 6.89
C LEU A 49 -4.76 -4.58 7.47
N PHE A 50 -4.00 -3.86 6.64
CA PHE A 50 -3.02 -2.88 7.10
C PHE A 50 -3.52 -1.43 7.03
N GLY A 51 -4.75 -1.23 6.56
CA GLY A 51 -5.29 0.11 6.27
C GLY A 51 -4.87 0.61 4.89
N HIS A 52 -5.10 1.90 4.64
CA HIS A 52 -4.69 2.56 3.39
C HIS A 52 -4.37 4.03 3.62
N SER A 53 -3.48 4.59 2.79
CA SER A 53 -3.21 6.03 2.73
C SER A 53 -3.41 6.57 1.33
N ALA A 54 -3.94 7.78 1.23
CA ALA A 54 -4.17 8.48 -0.03
C ALA A 54 -3.84 9.98 0.10
N LEU A 55 -3.57 10.64 -1.03
CA LEU A 55 -3.43 12.10 -1.09
C LEU A 55 -4.73 12.71 -1.59
N ARG A 56 -5.30 13.66 -0.87
CA ARG A 56 -6.42 14.46 -1.34
C ARG A 56 -5.92 15.85 -1.72
N ILE A 57 -6.36 16.34 -2.86
CA ILE A 57 -6.11 17.71 -3.31
C ILE A 57 -7.47 18.36 -3.54
N THR A 58 -7.70 19.47 -2.85
CA THR A 58 -8.93 20.26 -3.02
C THR A 58 -8.60 21.70 -3.40
N ASP A 59 -9.36 22.28 -4.32
CA ASP A 59 -9.33 23.69 -4.69
C ASP A 59 -10.79 24.20 -4.75
N PRO A 60 -11.26 24.91 -3.71
CA PRO A 60 -12.65 25.34 -3.62
C PRO A 60 -13.03 26.36 -4.69
N LEU A 61 -12.09 27.18 -5.16
CA LEU A 61 -12.34 28.16 -6.22
C LEU A 61 -12.58 27.52 -7.59
N ARG A 62 -12.23 26.23 -7.74
CA ARG A 62 -12.38 25.46 -8.97
C ARG A 62 -13.34 24.28 -8.84
N GLY A 63 -13.98 24.12 -7.68
CA GLY A 63 -14.83 22.95 -7.41
C GLY A 63 -14.06 21.62 -7.52
N PHE A 64 -12.77 21.64 -7.25
CA PHE A 64 -11.88 20.49 -7.42
C PHE A 64 -11.72 19.79 -6.08
N ASP A 65 -11.97 18.48 -6.04
CA ASP A 65 -11.77 17.66 -4.85
C ASP A 65 -11.48 16.20 -5.26
N ARG A 66 -10.19 15.89 -5.40
CA ARG A 66 -9.70 14.60 -5.93
C ARG A 66 -8.84 13.87 -4.93
N VAL A 67 -8.98 12.55 -4.89
CA VAL A 67 -8.18 11.64 -4.08
C VAL A 67 -7.33 10.77 -4.99
N TYR A 68 -6.01 10.82 -4.79
CA TYR A 68 -4.99 10.06 -5.50
C TYR A 68 -4.59 8.83 -4.69
N ASN A 69 -4.72 7.66 -5.32
CA ASN A 69 -4.54 6.36 -4.67
C ASN A 69 -3.37 5.59 -5.28
N TYR A 70 -2.37 5.28 -4.46
CA TYR A 70 -1.28 4.33 -4.77
C TYR A 70 -1.58 2.94 -4.19
N GLY A 71 -2.82 2.48 -4.31
CA GLY A 71 -3.28 1.19 -3.78
C GLY A 71 -4.16 0.41 -4.74
N THR A 72 -4.32 0.91 -5.96
CA THR A 72 -5.24 0.32 -6.94
C THR A 72 -4.54 -0.75 -7.76
N PHE A 73 -5.23 -1.85 -7.96
CA PHE A 73 -4.79 -3.00 -8.74
C PHE A 73 -6.00 -3.58 -9.48
N ASP A 74 -5.75 -4.41 -10.48
CA ASP A 74 -6.81 -5.03 -11.28
C ASP A 74 -7.15 -6.42 -10.73
N PHE A 75 -8.37 -6.59 -10.22
CA PHE A 75 -8.89 -7.89 -9.76
C PHE A 75 -9.07 -8.90 -10.91
N ALA A 76 -9.20 -8.44 -12.16
CA ALA A 76 -9.26 -9.31 -13.33
C ALA A 76 -7.89 -9.90 -13.73
N THR A 77 -6.82 -9.54 -13.01
CA THR A 77 -5.48 -10.09 -13.24
C THR A 77 -5.51 -11.63 -13.13
N PRO A 78 -5.09 -12.37 -14.17
CA PRO A 78 -5.05 -13.83 -14.12
C PRO A 78 -4.17 -14.33 -12.98
N ASN A 79 -4.69 -15.29 -12.19
CA ASN A 79 -4.05 -15.81 -10.99
C ASN A 79 -3.77 -14.72 -9.93
N PHE A 80 -4.76 -13.84 -9.69
CA PHE A 80 -4.67 -12.73 -8.75
C PHE A 80 -4.05 -13.12 -7.40
N TYR A 81 -4.63 -14.09 -6.68
CA TYR A 81 -4.14 -14.48 -5.36
C TYR A 81 -2.73 -15.07 -5.40
N GLY A 82 -2.38 -15.86 -6.44
CA GLY A 82 -1.03 -16.37 -6.61
C GLY A 82 0.00 -15.26 -6.85
N ARG A 83 -0.36 -14.24 -7.64
CA ARG A 83 0.49 -13.05 -7.86
C ARG A 83 0.56 -12.16 -6.63
N PHE A 84 -0.54 -11.99 -5.91
CA PHE A 84 -0.60 -11.26 -4.64
C PHE A 84 0.36 -11.87 -3.61
N MET A 85 0.28 -13.19 -3.40
CA MET A 85 1.16 -13.92 -2.48
C MET A 85 2.64 -13.87 -2.89
N ARG A 86 2.94 -13.78 -4.20
CA ARG A 86 4.31 -13.62 -4.72
C ARG A 86 4.81 -12.17 -4.77
N GLY A 87 3.96 -11.18 -4.48
CA GLY A 87 4.30 -9.76 -4.63
C GLY A 87 4.48 -9.31 -6.09
N ASP A 88 3.81 -9.97 -7.04
CA ASP A 88 3.94 -9.76 -8.49
C ASP A 88 2.73 -9.04 -9.10
N LEU A 89 1.96 -8.33 -8.27
CA LEU A 89 0.85 -7.52 -8.77
C LEU A 89 1.36 -6.17 -9.26
N GLN A 90 0.87 -5.76 -10.42
CA GLN A 90 1.05 -4.41 -10.94
C GLN A 90 -0.02 -3.51 -10.33
N TYR A 91 0.44 -2.57 -9.51
CA TYR A 91 -0.39 -1.53 -8.94
C TYR A 91 -0.31 -0.29 -9.82
N PHE A 92 -1.28 0.61 -9.67
CA PHE A 92 -1.27 1.88 -10.38
C PHE A 92 -1.81 3.03 -9.55
N LEU A 93 -1.31 4.22 -9.87
CA LEU A 93 -1.89 5.48 -9.43
C LEU A 93 -3.27 5.65 -10.09
N SER A 94 -4.30 5.77 -9.27
CA SER A 94 -5.66 6.09 -9.72
C SER A 94 -6.18 7.35 -9.03
N VAL A 95 -7.31 7.87 -9.52
CA VAL A 95 -7.95 9.06 -8.98
C VAL A 95 -9.45 8.81 -8.83
N ASN A 96 -10.02 9.28 -7.72
CA ASN A 96 -11.46 9.26 -7.43
C ASN A 96 -11.90 10.62 -6.92
N SER A 97 -13.21 10.90 -6.94
CA SER A 97 -13.73 12.01 -6.16
C SER A 97 -13.61 11.72 -4.66
N PHE A 98 -13.48 12.75 -3.83
CA PHE A 98 -13.48 12.56 -2.38
C PHE A 98 -14.78 11.94 -1.86
N GLY A 99 -15.93 12.29 -2.46
CA GLY A 99 -17.23 11.72 -2.10
C GLY A 99 -17.29 10.20 -2.32
N GLU A 100 -16.87 9.72 -3.49
CA GLU A 100 -16.81 8.28 -3.78
C GLU A 100 -15.84 7.56 -2.85
N PHE A 101 -14.66 8.15 -2.62
CA PHE A 101 -13.67 7.60 -1.70
C PHE A 101 -14.27 7.43 -0.30
N LEU A 102 -14.83 8.48 0.28
CA LEU A 102 -15.38 8.44 1.64
C LEU A 102 -16.54 7.46 1.75
N ALA A 103 -17.44 7.43 0.76
CA ALA A 103 -18.58 6.51 0.72
C ALA A 103 -18.14 5.04 0.76
N ALA A 104 -17.08 4.67 0.05
CA ALA A 104 -16.54 3.30 0.08
C ALA A 104 -16.10 2.89 1.50
N TYR A 105 -15.34 3.73 2.20
CA TYR A 105 -14.89 3.42 3.57
C TYR A 105 -16.03 3.46 4.60
N GLN A 106 -17.06 4.27 4.37
CA GLN A 106 -18.29 4.26 5.17
C GLN A 106 -19.04 2.93 5.04
N GLN A 107 -19.17 2.42 3.81
CA GLN A 107 -19.78 1.11 3.56
C GLN A 107 -19.00 -0.03 4.22
N GLU A 108 -17.67 0.06 4.23
CA GLU A 108 -16.81 -0.89 4.94
C GLU A 108 -16.76 -0.67 6.46
N ASN A 109 -17.42 0.38 6.98
CA ASN A 109 -17.39 0.78 8.38
C ASN A 109 -15.96 1.00 8.93
N ARG A 110 -15.10 1.67 8.15
CA ARG A 110 -13.68 1.91 8.48
C ARG A 110 -13.43 3.39 8.76
N ILE A 111 -12.78 3.69 9.89
CA ILE A 111 -12.40 5.06 10.26
C ILE A 111 -11.55 5.68 9.16
N VAL A 112 -11.88 6.91 8.77
CA VAL A 112 -11.07 7.75 7.87
C VAL A 112 -10.65 9.00 8.63
N SER A 113 -9.35 9.26 8.66
CA SER A 113 -8.77 10.48 9.23
C SER A 113 -8.04 11.29 8.18
N GLU A 114 -7.98 12.61 8.35
CA GLU A 114 -7.33 13.56 7.45
C GLU A 114 -6.32 14.41 8.19
N GLN A 115 -5.15 14.62 7.57
CA GLN A 115 -4.15 15.59 8.01
C GLN A 115 -3.84 16.55 6.86
N VAL A 116 -4.25 17.80 7.00
CA VAL A 116 -3.92 18.87 6.04
C VAL A 116 -2.44 19.22 6.17
N LEU A 117 -1.73 19.25 5.04
CA LEU A 117 -0.31 19.58 4.97
C LEU A 117 -0.13 21.09 4.83
N ALA A 118 0.89 21.64 5.50
CA ALA A 118 1.27 23.03 5.40
C ALA A 118 2.12 23.30 4.15
N LEU A 119 1.69 22.81 2.97
CA LEU A 119 2.36 23.10 1.70
C LEU A 119 2.12 24.55 1.28
N GLN A 120 3.15 25.18 0.71
CA GLN A 120 3.01 26.48 0.06
C GLN A 120 2.38 26.30 -1.32
N PRO A 121 1.69 27.33 -1.88
CA PRO A 121 1.03 27.20 -3.18
C PRO A 121 1.93 26.66 -4.31
N PRO A 122 3.21 27.06 -4.45
CA PRO A 122 4.11 26.46 -5.45
C PRO A 122 4.40 24.97 -5.22
N GLU A 123 4.50 24.53 -3.96
CA GLU A 123 4.72 23.13 -3.59
C GLU A 123 3.46 22.29 -3.86
N THR A 124 2.28 22.83 -3.53
CA THR A 124 0.98 22.23 -3.86
C THR A 124 0.83 22.04 -5.38
N GLN A 125 1.15 23.08 -6.17
CA GLN A 125 1.13 22.99 -7.62
C GLN A 125 2.13 21.95 -8.14
N ARG A 126 3.35 21.91 -7.59
CA ARG A 126 4.39 20.95 -7.98
C ARG A 126 3.94 19.51 -7.74
N LEU A 127 3.39 19.22 -6.56
CA LEU A 127 2.86 17.90 -6.22
C LEU A 127 1.69 17.52 -7.15
N TYR A 128 0.74 18.43 -7.37
CA TYR A 128 -0.39 18.19 -8.26
C TYR A 128 0.06 17.90 -9.70
N THR A 129 0.96 18.72 -10.25
CA THR A 129 1.51 18.52 -11.59
C THR A 129 2.23 17.17 -11.70
N TYR A 130 3.00 16.78 -10.68
CA TYR A 130 3.64 15.46 -10.64
C TYR A 130 2.62 14.32 -10.67
N LEU A 131 1.56 14.40 -9.86
CA LEU A 131 0.52 13.38 -9.79
C LEU A 131 -0.25 13.25 -11.11
N GLU A 132 -0.67 14.36 -11.72
CA GLU A 132 -1.37 14.33 -13.01
C GLU A 132 -0.47 13.84 -14.14
N THR A 133 0.79 14.30 -14.20
CA THR A 133 1.75 13.81 -15.21
C THR A 133 2.00 12.31 -15.06
N THR A 134 2.11 11.84 -13.82
CA THR A 134 2.27 10.40 -13.53
C THR A 134 1.01 9.63 -13.93
N LEU A 135 -0.17 10.11 -13.56
CA LEU A 135 -1.47 9.49 -13.84
C LEU A 135 -1.73 9.28 -15.34
N HIS A 136 -1.33 10.24 -16.17
CA HIS A 136 -1.52 10.22 -17.63
C HIS A 136 -0.34 9.63 -18.42
N SER A 137 0.63 9.02 -17.73
CA SER A 137 1.78 8.36 -18.37
C SER A 137 1.89 6.89 -17.97
N SER A 138 2.80 6.15 -18.62
CA SER A 138 3.12 4.78 -18.23
C SER A 138 3.69 4.68 -16.81
N ALA A 139 4.21 5.78 -16.26
CA ALA A 139 4.74 5.84 -14.89
C ALA A 139 3.66 5.68 -13.81
N ARG A 140 2.37 5.74 -14.15
CA ARG A 140 1.29 5.40 -13.20
C ARG A 140 1.39 3.98 -12.67
N PHE A 141 1.90 3.04 -13.47
CA PHE A 141 2.02 1.64 -13.10
C PHE A 141 3.33 1.33 -12.39
N TYR A 142 3.29 0.48 -11.38
CA TYR A 142 4.48 0.05 -10.65
C TYR A 142 4.31 -1.32 -10.01
N ARG A 143 5.43 -1.96 -9.70
CA ARG A 143 5.45 -3.23 -8.97
C ARG A 143 5.42 -2.96 -7.48
N TYR A 144 4.39 -3.45 -6.83
CA TYR A 144 4.17 -3.22 -5.41
C TYR A 144 5.16 -4.01 -4.57
N GLN A 145 5.85 -3.32 -3.66
CA GLN A 145 6.74 -3.93 -2.68
C GLN A 145 6.26 -3.52 -1.30
N PHE A 146 5.64 -4.46 -0.59
CA PHE A 146 4.87 -4.16 0.63
C PHE A 146 5.59 -3.28 1.66
N PHE A 147 6.91 -3.41 1.86
CA PHE A 147 7.67 -2.57 2.79
C PHE A 147 8.35 -1.36 2.15
N ALA A 148 8.64 -1.40 0.85
CA ALA A 148 9.56 -0.46 0.21
C ALA A 148 8.85 0.49 -0.77
N ASP A 149 7.86 0.00 -1.51
CA ASP A 149 7.16 0.74 -2.56
C ASP A 149 5.66 0.42 -2.52
N ASN A 150 4.95 1.12 -1.64
CA ASN A 150 3.53 0.96 -1.36
C ASN A 150 2.80 2.32 -1.30
N CYS A 151 1.50 2.33 -0.98
CA CYS A 151 0.71 3.55 -0.92
C CYS A 151 1.34 4.62 -0.02
N THR A 152 1.77 4.20 1.15
CA THR A 152 2.31 5.05 2.20
C THR A 152 3.72 5.57 1.87
N THR A 153 4.62 4.70 1.41
CA THR A 153 6.01 5.08 1.10
C THR A 153 6.09 6.01 -0.13
N ARG A 154 5.18 5.84 -1.10
CA ARG A 154 5.05 6.75 -2.24
C ARG A 154 4.54 8.12 -1.82
N ILE A 155 3.50 8.17 -0.98
CA ILE A 155 3.00 9.45 -0.45
C ILE A 155 4.10 10.19 0.29
N TRP A 156 4.82 9.51 1.18
CA TRP A 156 5.97 10.10 1.89
C TRP A 156 7.01 10.66 0.90
N ARG A 157 7.42 9.86 -0.10
CA ARG A 157 8.38 10.28 -1.13
C ARG A 157 7.88 11.52 -1.88
N ASP A 158 6.64 11.51 -2.34
CA ASP A 158 6.09 12.56 -3.21
C ASP A 158 5.92 13.87 -2.45
N ILE A 159 5.50 13.83 -1.18
CA ILE A 159 5.48 14.99 -0.29
C ILE A 159 6.90 15.57 -0.15
N HIS A 160 7.88 14.73 0.20
CA HIS A 160 9.27 15.19 0.38
C HIS A 160 9.91 15.74 -0.90
N ALA A 161 9.56 15.20 -2.06
CA ALA A 161 10.02 15.69 -3.36
C ALA A 161 9.32 16.99 -3.79
N SER A 162 8.15 17.30 -3.21
CA SER A 162 7.38 18.49 -3.56
C SER A 162 7.80 19.76 -2.81
N VAL A 163 8.51 19.63 -1.69
CA VAL A 163 8.90 20.78 -0.85
C VAL A 163 10.27 21.34 -1.23
N GLU A 164 10.46 22.64 -1.01
CA GLU A 164 11.77 23.29 -1.27
C GLU A 164 12.68 23.22 -0.05
N THR A 165 12.10 23.46 1.13
CA THR A 165 12.83 23.34 2.40
C THR A 165 12.67 21.92 2.93
N PRO A 166 13.77 21.21 3.24
CA PRO A 166 13.71 19.85 3.75
C PRO A 166 12.82 19.73 4.99
N LEU A 167 11.93 18.73 4.97
CA LEU A 167 11.16 18.35 6.14
C LEU A 167 12.05 17.53 7.07
N GLN A 168 11.94 17.80 8.37
CA GLN A 168 12.66 17.07 9.41
C GLN A 168 11.65 16.48 10.38
N VAL A 169 11.86 15.24 10.74
CA VAL A 169 11.11 14.63 11.85
C VAL A 169 11.73 15.14 13.15
N ASP A 170 10.90 15.55 14.09
CA ASP A 170 11.33 16.00 15.41
C ASP A 170 12.29 14.99 16.04
N SER A 171 13.48 15.44 16.45
CA SER A 171 14.53 14.59 17.03
C SER A 171 14.10 13.92 18.33
N THR A 172 13.09 14.45 19.01
CA THR A 172 12.52 13.85 20.23
C THR A 172 11.55 12.71 19.92
N TYR A 173 11.09 12.60 18.66
CA TYR A 173 10.21 11.54 18.22
C TYR A 173 11.01 10.35 17.69
N ALA A 174 11.30 9.41 18.59
CA ALA A 174 11.86 8.11 18.24
C ALA A 174 10.77 7.04 18.32
N LEU A 175 10.42 6.45 17.17
CA LEU A 175 9.66 5.20 17.19
C LEU A 175 10.50 4.09 17.83
N PRO A 176 9.92 3.24 18.70
CA PRO A 176 10.63 2.09 19.23
C PRO A 176 11.19 1.25 18.09
N ALA A 177 12.43 0.75 18.25
CA ALA A 177 13.03 -0.16 17.30
C ALA A 177 12.23 -1.47 17.29
N ARG A 178 11.32 -1.61 16.32
CA ARG A 178 10.50 -2.80 16.12
C ARG A 178 10.88 -3.50 14.83
N SER A 179 10.78 -4.81 14.80
CA SER A 179 10.92 -5.58 13.56
C SER A 179 9.65 -5.49 12.70
N TYR A 180 9.74 -5.82 11.41
CA TYR A 180 8.55 -5.89 10.56
C TYR A 180 7.50 -6.85 11.13
N ARG A 181 7.92 -7.99 11.68
CA ARG A 181 7.01 -8.95 12.33
C ARG A 181 6.26 -8.33 13.52
N GLN A 182 6.96 -7.57 14.35
CA GLN A 182 6.36 -6.88 15.49
C GLN A 182 5.40 -5.76 15.05
N LEU A 183 5.71 -5.06 13.95
CA LEU A 183 4.85 -4.02 13.41
C LEU A 183 3.56 -4.58 12.80
N LEU A 184 3.62 -5.76 12.18
CA LEU A 184 2.47 -6.40 11.54
C LEU A 184 1.59 -7.19 12.51
N ALA A 185 2.13 -7.64 13.64
CA ALA A 185 1.43 -8.52 14.59
C ALA A 185 0.03 -8.02 15.00
N PRO A 186 -0.19 -6.72 15.34
CA PRO A 186 -1.53 -6.24 15.70
C PRO A 186 -2.56 -6.36 14.56
N TYR A 187 -2.11 -6.18 13.31
CA TYR A 187 -2.95 -6.25 12.11
C TYR A 187 -3.26 -7.69 11.69
N LEU A 188 -2.35 -8.62 12.01
CA LEU A 188 -2.48 -10.03 11.68
C LEU A 188 -3.16 -10.87 12.77
N ALA A 189 -3.27 -10.35 13.99
CA ALA A 189 -3.96 -11.00 15.10
C ALA A 189 -5.38 -11.50 14.76
N PRO A 190 -6.25 -10.72 14.08
CA PRO A 190 -7.58 -11.20 13.70
C PRO A 190 -7.58 -12.20 12.52
N ALA A 191 -6.46 -12.39 11.82
CA ALA A 191 -6.36 -13.19 10.60
C ALA A 191 -5.29 -14.29 10.73
N PRO A 192 -5.51 -15.35 11.52
CA PRO A 192 -4.47 -16.29 11.93
C PRO A 192 -3.84 -17.08 10.77
N TRP A 193 -4.61 -17.41 9.72
CA TRP A 193 -4.08 -18.06 8.52
C TRP A 193 -3.21 -17.13 7.68
N VAL A 194 -3.61 -15.86 7.54
CA VAL A 194 -2.80 -14.83 6.88
C VAL A 194 -1.53 -14.58 7.69
N ASN A 195 -1.64 -14.55 9.02
CA ASN A 195 -0.52 -14.42 9.93
C ASN A 195 0.51 -15.54 9.72
N LEU A 196 0.08 -16.80 9.65
CA LEU A 196 0.98 -17.92 9.35
C LEU A 196 1.63 -17.75 7.97
N GLY A 197 0.83 -17.52 6.92
CA GLY A 197 1.33 -17.41 5.55
C GLY A 197 2.35 -16.28 5.38
N MET A 198 2.06 -15.09 5.93
CA MET A 198 2.99 -13.97 5.92
C MET A 198 4.25 -14.26 6.72
N ASN A 199 4.16 -14.85 7.92
CA ASN A 199 5.36 -15.16 8.69
C ASN A 199 6.28 -16.16 7.99
N LEU A 200 5.71 -17.17 7.33
CA LEU A 200 6.47 -18.12 6.51
C LEU A 200 7.12 -17.43 5.31
N GLY A 201 6.36 -16.63 4.54
CA GLY A 201 6.87 -15.94 3.36
C GLY A 201 7.91 -14.87 3.68
N LEU A 202 7.74 -14.16 4.79
CA LEU A 202 8.68 -13.13 5.25
C LEU A 202 9.98 -13.71 5.81
N GLY A 203 9.92 -14.89 6.42
CA GLY A 203 11.09 -15.58 6.99
C GLY A 203 11.83 -14.75 8.05
N TRP A 204 13.10 -15.08 8.27
CA TRP A 204 13.94 -14.43 9.28
C TRP A 204 14.26 -12.93 9.01
N PRO A 205 14.32 -12.41 7.76
CA PRO A 205 14.62 -10.99 7.54
C PRO A 205 13.61 -10.04 8.19
N ALA A 206 12.37 -10.49 8.41
CA ALA A 206 11.34 -9.70 9.09
C ALA A 206 11.55 -9.52 10.60
N ASP A 207 12.52 -10.20 11.22
CA ASP A 207 12.92 -10.02 12.62
C ASP A 207 13.96 -8.92 12.83
N ARG A 208 14.56 -8.41 11.75
CA ARG A 208 15.53 -7.32 11.85
C ARG A 208 14.82 -6.04 12.30
N ALA A 209 15.45 -5.30 13.19
CA ALA A 209 14.95 -4.00 13.63
C ALA A 209 14.83 -3.04 12.44
N THR A 210 13.71 -2.31 12.38
CA THR A 210 13.45 -1.34 11.32
C THR A 210 13.94 0.06 11.71
N THR A 211 14.41 0.80 10.72
CA THR A 211 14.64 2.24 10.84
C THR A 211 13.32 3.01 10.81
N PHE A 212 13.31 4.26 11.29
CA PHE A 212 12.15 5.14 11.18
C PHE A 212 11.52 5.14 9.79
N ARG A 213 12.35 5.35 8.75
CA ARG A 213 11.90 5.39 7.35
C ARG A 213 11.29 4.07 6.88
N GLN A 214 11.74 2.94 7.44
CA GLN A 214 11.15 1.64 7.14
C GLN A 214 9.83 1.42 7.85
N GLN A 215 9.52 2.13 8.94
CA GLN A 215 8.26 2.01 9.67
C GLN A 215 7.11 2.74 8.97
N VAL A 216 7.39 3.79 8.19
CA VAL A 216 6.37 4.58 7.46
C VAL A 216 5.70 3.81 6.31
N PHE A 217 5.97 2.52 6.15
CA PHE A 217 5.23 1.67 5.21
C PHE A 217 3.78 1.45 5.65
N LEU A 218 3.48 1.59 6.96
CA LEU A 218 2.13 1.46 7.50
C LEU A 218 1.39 2.81 7.52
N PRO A 219 0.12 2.87 7.10
CA PRO A 219 -0.70 4.09 7.09
C PRO A 219 -0.71 4.85 8.43
N VAL A 220 -0.93 4.15 9.55
CA VAL A 220 -0.94 4.75 10.89
C VAL A 220 0.45 5.29 11.28
N ALA A 221 1.52 4.60 10.87
CA ALA A 221 2.88 5.05 11.12
C ALA A 221 3.22 6.31 10.31
N LEU A 222 2.71 6.44 9.07
CA LEU A 222 2.81 7.68 8.29
C LEU A 222 2.03 8.82 8.93
N GLN A 223 0.79 8.57 9.35
CA GLN A 223 -0.03 9.58 10.03
C GLN A 223 0.70 10.16 11.25
N GLU A 224 1.29 9.26 12.05
CA GLU A 224 2.06 9.63 13.22
C GLU A 224 3.39 10.30 12.84
N ALA A 225 4.11 9.83 11.82
CA ALA A 225 5.30 10.48 11.30
C ALA A 225 5.04 11.93 10.86
N LEU A 226 3.92 12.18 10.16
CA LEU A 226 3.50 13.51 9.74
C LEU A 226 3.20 14.42 10.94
N ARG A 227 2.59 13.89 12.01
CA ARG A 227 2.32 14.63 13.25
C ARG A 227 3.60 15.20 13.87
N HIS A 228 4.71 14.49 13.76
CA HIS A 228 6.02 14.90 14.27
C HIS A 228 6.93 15.52 13.22
N THR A 229 6.46 15.66 11.99
CA THR A 229 7.22 16.33 10.93
C THR A 229 7.16 17.84 11.11
N ARG A 230 8.30 18.50 10.91
CA ARG A 230 8.50 19.93 11.03
C ARG A 230 9.17 20.51 9.78
N ARG A 231 8.85 21.77 9.48
CA ARG A 231 9.57 22.59 8.50
C ARG A 231 10.00 23.88 9.20
N ALA A 232 11.31 24.12 9.26
CA ALA A 232 11.88 25.26 9.99
C ALA A 232 11.27 25.42 11.41
N HIS A 233 11.29 24.32 12.18
CA HIS A 233 10.72 24.22 13.54
C HIS A 233 9.20 24.39 13.70
N ARG A 234 8.44 24.54 12.61
CA ARG A 234 6.97 24.61 12.65
C ARG A 234 6.34 23.27 12.26
N PRO A 235 5.19 22.86 12.85
CA PRO A 235 4.43 21.69 12.41
C PRO A 235 4.16 21.71 10.90
N PHE A 236 4.47 20.60 10.23
CA PHE A 236 4.23 20.47 8.79
C PHE A 236 2.85 19.92 8.46
N ALA A 237 2.26 19.11 9.34
CA ALA A 237 0.90 18.60 9.19
C ALA A 237 0.02 19.11 10.34
N GLY A 238 -1.25 19.37 10.02
CA GLY A 238 -2.29 19.63 11.01
C GLY A 238 -2.61 18.41 11.88
N PRO A 239 -3.47 18.57 12.90
CA PRO A 239 -3.97 17.45 13.68
C PRO A 239 -4.76 16.48 12.79
N ALA A 240 -4.71 15.19 13.13
CA ALA A 240 -5.52 14.19 12.44
C ALA A 240 -7.00 14.37 12.83
N GLN A 241 -7.82 14.82 11.87
CA GLN A 241 -9.26 14.97 12.04
C GLN A 241 -9.97 13.72 11.53
N ARG A 242 -10.85 13.12 12.34
CA ARG A 242 -11.69 12.01 11.89
C ARG A 242 -12.80 12.54 10.99
N LEU A 243 -12.82 12.09 9.74
CA LEU A 243 -13.87 12.38 8.76
C LEU A 243 -15.02 11.39 8.87
N PHE A 244 -14.74 10.18 9.34
CA PHE A 244 -15.74 9.17 9.64
C PHE A 244 -15.32 8.34 10.86
N VAL A 245 -16.28 8.05 11.73
CA VAL A 245 -16.10 7.20 12.91
C VAL A 245 -16.87 5.90 12.67
N ALA A 246 -16.17 4.77 12.78
CA ALA A 246 -16.79 3.46 12.63
C ALA A 246 -17.83 3.21 13.73
N GLN A 247 -18.92 2.58 13.34
CA GLN A 247 -19.94 2.07 14.25
C GLN A 247 -19.40 0.84 14.99
N ALA A 248 -19.80 0.66 16.24
CA ALA A 248 -19.44 -0.53 17.01
C ALA A 248 -20.10 -1.76 16.35
N LEU A 249 -19.28 -2.69 15.88
CA LEU A 249 -19.74 -4.00 15.41
C LEU A 249 -19.64 -5.01 16.55
N PRO A 250 -20.51 -6.04 16.59
CA PRO A 250 -20.37 -7.13 17.55
C PRO A 250 -18.99 -7.79 17.37
N SER A 251 -18.27 -8.03 18.46
CA SER A 251 -17.04 -8.80 18.38
C SER A 251 -17.37 -10.21 17.93
N SER A 252 -16.80 -10.64 16.80
CA SER A 252 -16.89 -12.04 16.39
C SER A 252 -16.14 -12.91 17.41
N PRO A 253 -16.70 -14.05 17.84
CA PRO A 253 -15.99 -14.94 18.73
C PRO A 253 -14.69 -15.43 18.06
N PRO A 254 -13.61 -15.64 18.82
CA PRO A 254 -12.38 -16.16 18.26
C PRO A 254 -12.63 -17.52 17.60
N SER A 255 -12.14 -17.69 16.37
CA SER A 255 -12.25 -18.97 15.67
C SER A 255 -11.36 -20.01 16.35
N TRP A 256 -11.91 -21.20 16.59
CA TRP A 256 -11.15 -22.38 17.02
C TRP A 256 -10.35 -23.01 15.86
N TRP A 257 -10.69 -22.65 14.62
CA TRP A 257 -9.96 -23.07 13.43
C TRP A 257 -8.77 -22.14 13.16
N THR A 258 -7.74 -22.27 13.99
CA THR A 258 -6.45 -21.59 13.79
C THR A 258 -5.37 -22.57 13.35
N PRO A 259 -4.27 -22.08 12.74
CA PRO A 259 -3.17 -22.96 12.35
C PRO A 259 -2.56 -23.70 13.54
N THR A 260 -2.46 -23.06 14.71
CA THR A 260 -1.95 -23.71 15.93
C THR A 260 -2.81 -24.91 16.33
N HIS A 261 -4.14 -24.76 16.37
CA HIS A 261 -5.03 -25.88 16.68
C HIS A 261 -4.91 -26.98 15.63
N CYS A 262 -4.85 -26.64 14.34
CA CYS A 262 -4.69 -27.63 13.27
C CYS A 262 -3.36 -28.41 13.40
N ILE A 263 -2.26 -27.72 13.66
CA ILE A 263 -0.93 -28.33 13.82
C ILE A 263 -0.89 -29.21 15.07
N LEU A 264 -1.44 -28.75 16.20
CA LEU A 264 -1.51 -29.54 17.43
C LEU A 264 -2.41 -30.77 17.28
N SER A 265 -3.57 -30.63 16.64
CA SER A 265 -4.47 -31.75 16.35
C SER A 265 -3.79 -32.75 15.42
N LEU A 266 -3.10 -32.29 14.37
CA LEU A 266 -2.33 -33.16 13.48
C LEU A 266 -1.19 -33.88 14.23
N GLY A 267 -0.45 -33.16 15.07
CA GLY A 267 0.61 -33.73 15.91
C GLY A 267 0.09 -34.79 16.88
N LEU A 268 -1.05 -34.53 17.53
CA LEU A 268 -1.71 -35.50 18.41
C LEU A 268 -2.19 -36.74 17.63
N LEU A 269 -2.81 -36.55 16.46
CA LEU A 269 -3.22 -37.67 15.60
C LEU A 269 -2.02 -38.53 15.17
N LEU A 270 -0.89 -37.90 14.85
CA LEU A 270 0.36 -38.58 14.52
C LEU A 270 0.92 -39.38 15.70
N LEU A 271 0.92 -38.81 16.91
CA LEU A 271 1.34 -39.50 18.13
C LEU A 271 0.44 -40.69 18.45
N LEU A 272 -0.88 -40.52 18.38
CA LEU A 272 -1.85 -41.60 18.58
C LEU A 272 -1.66 -42.71 17.53
N ALA A 273 -1.42 -42.36 16.26
CA ALA A 273 -1.12 -43.32 15.21
C ALA A 273 0.12 -44.19 15.52
N GLN A 274 1.10 -43.66 16.26
CA GLN A 274 2.27 -44.42 16.72
C GLN A 274 1.94 -45.36 17.90
N GLY A 275 0.88 -45.11 18.67
CA GLY A 275 0.45 -45.98 19.77
C GLY A 275 -0.41 -47.19 19.36
N PHE A 276 -0.87 -47.28 18.11
CA PHE A 276 -1.71 -48.40 17.68
C PHE A 276 -0.95 -49.73 17.63
N PRO A 277 -1.51 -50.82 18.20
CA PRO A 277 -0.94 -52.16 18.07
C PRO A 277 -0.80 -52.58 16.60
N ASP A 278 0.24 -53.37 16.27
CA ASP A 278 0.58 -53.74 14.88
C ASP A 278 -0.56 -54.45 14.11
N ARG A 279 -1.55 -55.01 14.82
CA ARG A 279 -2.78 -55.55 14.22
C ARG A 279 -3.64 -54.52 13.48
N TYR A 280 -3.42 -53.22 13.69
CA TYR A 280 -4.09 -52.12 12.98
C TYR A 280 -3.18 -51.40 11.98
N ASN A 281 -2.15 -52.07 11.47
CA ASN A 281 -1.20 -51.51 10.50
C ASN A 281 -1.84 -50.95 9.21
N PHE A 282 -3.05 -51.41 8.85
CA PHE A 282 -3.84 -50.83 7.76
C PHE A 282 -4.23 -49.36 8.03
N ILE A 283 -4.67 -49.04 9.25
CA ILE A 283 -5.02 -47.67 9.67
C ILE A 283 -3.77 -46.78 9.70
N ARG A 284 -2.65 -47.30 10.23
CA ARG A 284 -1.35 -46.63 10.17
C ARG A 284 -0.91 -46.34 8.72
N ARG A 285 -1.14 -47.25 7.77
CA ARG A 285 -0.84 -47.05 6.34
C ARG A 285 -1.74 -45.98 5.72
N ILE A 286 -3.04 -45.97 6.00
CA ILE A 286 -3.97 -44.94 5.50
C ILE A 286 -3.57 -43.56 6.01
N ILE A 287 -3.29 -43.41 7.31
CA ILE A 287 -2.87 -42.13 7.89
C ILE A 287 -1.55 -41.67 7.24
N ARG A 288 -0.55 -42.55 7.12
CA ARG A 288 0.72 -42.22 6.43
C ARG A 288 0.54 -41.86 4.95
N PHE A 289 -0.37 -42.56 4.25
CA PHE A 289 -0.62 -42.34 2.83
C PHE A 289 -1.39 -41.04 2.57
N ALA A 290 -2.41 -40.74 3.38
CA ALA A 290 -3.14 -39.47 3.33
C ALA A 290 -2.21 -38.27 3.57
N LEU A 291 -1.21 -38.43 4.45
CA LEU A 291 -0.21 -37.40 4.71
C LEU A 291 0.76 -37.22 3.55
N LEU A 292 1.27 -38.30 2.95
CA LEU A 292 2.13 -38.23 1.77
C LEU A 292 1.41 -37.63 0.55
N ALA A 293 0.11 -37.90 0.39
CA ALA A 293 -0.72 -37.31 -0.66
C ALA A 293 -1.04 -35.82 -0.43
N SER A 294 -0.97 -35.33 0.81
CA SER A 294 -1.19 -33.91 1.14
C SER A 294 0.08 -33.04 1.04
N VAL A 295 1.25 -33.65 0.86
CA VAL A 295 2.56 -33.00 0.74
C VAL A 295 3.14 -33.13 -0.69
N GLY A 296 2.40 -33.77 -1.60
CA GLY A 296 2.73 -33.92 -3.02
C GLY A 296 2.00 -32.94 -3.92
#